data_AF-A0A1F9ET08-F1
#
_entry.id   AF-A0A1F9ET08-F1
#
_cell.length_a   1.000
_cell.length_b   1.000
_cell.length_c   1.000
_cell.angle_alpha   90.00
_cell.angle_beta   90.00
_cell.angle_gamma   90.00
#
_symmetry.space_group_name_H-M   'P 1'
#
loop_
_entity.id
_entity.type
_entity.pdbx_description
1 polymer ?
#
loop_
_entity_poly.entity_id
_entity_poly.type
_entity_poly.pdbx_seq_one_letter_code
_entity_poly.pdbx_strand_id
1 'polypeptide(L)'
;MSFAALVVVALLQPGAPGDKAAKPAPKKAAAREVKTEPPPAGKIDGPGPLDEPRKVAEAYLNALAGKGGDESRDLLLGGATLTARDFNIPNWRIASRDEARVEERSIFGAMKAMWMLDKVGAEALNMVVVQEDDSLTLTQEQAAKMLAPTREAAVKFQDDFPLFSYVARVDRDVFWHPENPWRKEAKKLGKEGNYRLEMHRFMVEEREQGKQTRLWPLRVLRIKSAKHDSGWKVLPASDWDPNY
;
A
#
# COMPACT_ATOMS: atom_id res chain seq x y z
N MET A 1 -1.44 -19.48 -21.93
CA MET A 1 -0.11 -18.89 -22.17
C MET A 1 0.28 -18.20 -20.88
N SER A 2 1.33 -18.69 -20.23
CA SER A 2 1.81 -18.24 -18.92
C SER A 2 2.89 -17.18 -19.15
N PHE A 3 2.74 -15.98 -18.61
CA PHE A 3 3.81 -14.96 -18.62
C PHE A 3 4.25 -14.72 -17.18
N ALA A 4 5.53 -15.00 -16.94
CA ALA A 4 6.21 -14.90 -15.66
C ALA A 4 6.28 -13.45 -15.17
N ALA A 5 6.00 -13.25 -13.89
CA ALA A 5 6.24 -11.98 -13.20
C ALA A 5 7.73 -11.88 -12.87
N LEU A 6 8.44 -10.94 -13.50
CA LEU A 6 9.80 -10.58 -13.13
C LEU A 6 9.75 -9.39 -12.16
N VAL A 7 10.21 -9.61 -10.93
CA VAL A 7 10.29 -8.60 -9.86
C VAL A 7 11.67 -7.95 -9.91
N VAL A 8 11.73 -6.63 -10.05
CA VAL A 8 12.98 -5.86 -9.91
C VAL A 8 13.01 -5.22 -8.52
N VAL A 9 13.67 -5.89 -7.55
CA VAL A 9 13.95 -5.31 -6.22
C VAL A 9 15.23 -4.47 -6.30
N ALA A 10 15.12 -3.15 -6.24
CA ALA A 10 16.28 -2.28 -6.06
C ALA A 10 16.44 -1.92 -4.56
N LEU A 11 17.37 -2.61 -3.89
CA LEU A 11 17.82 -2.33 -2.52
C LEU A 11 18.59 -1.01 -2.44
N LEU A 12 18.16 -0.12 -1.53
CA LEU A 12 18.85 1.12 -1.14
C LEU A 12 19.92 0.83 -0.08
N GLN A 13 21.17 1.18 -0.34
CA GLN A 13 22.18 1.48 0.70
C GLN A 13 22.88 2.81 0.38
N PRO A 14 23.19 3.66 1.40
CA PRO A 14 23.83 4.95 1.18
C PRO A 14 25.36 4.84 1.18
N GLY A 15 26.00 5.26 0.09
CA GLY A 15 27.45 5.50 0.03
C GLY A 15 27.78 6.96 0.39
N ALA A 16 28.76 7.14 1.28
CA ALA A 16 29.29 8.42 1.75
C ALA A 16 30.21 9.12 0.71
N PRO A 17 30.55 10.42 0.88
CA PRO A 17 30.82 11.34 -0.22
C PRO A 17 32.31 11.46 -0.59
N GLY A 18 32.55 11.74 -1.87
CA GLY A 18 33.85 12.21 -2.38
C GLY A 18 33.68 13.54 -3.11
N ASP A 19 34.34 14.57 -2.59
CA ASP A 19 34.40 15.94 -3.11
C ASP A 19 34.88 16.04 -4.56
N LYS A 20 34.21 16.90 -5.33
CA LYS A 20 34.82 17.82 -6.31
C LYS A 20 33.81 18.89 -6.76
N ALA A 21 34.21 20.15 -6.60
CA ALA A 21 33.44 21.33 -6.92
C ALA A 21 33.06 21.41 -8.42
N ALA A 22 31.75 21.47 -8.70
CA ALA A 22 31.20 21.73 -10.02
C ALA A 22 30.24 22.94 -9.97
N LYS A 23 30.33 23.77 -11.01
CA LYS A 23 29.51 24.99 -11.25
C LYS A 23 28.01 24.74 -11.02
N PRO A 24 27.22 25.77 -10.63
CA PRO A 24 25.81 25.59 -10.32
C PRO A 24 25.04 25.18 -11.56
N ALA A 25 24.68 23.91 -11.63
CA ALA A 25 23.70 23.40 -12.57
C ALA A 25 22.35 24.10 -12.32
N PRO A 26 21.52 24.31 -13.36
CA PRO A 26 20.15 24.75 -13.16
C PRO A 26 19.49 23.79 -12.16
N LYS A 27 18.84 24.33 -11.12
CA LYS A 27 18.20 23.56 -10.05
C LYS A 27 17.28 22.51 -10.70
N LYS A 28 17.76 21.27 -10.83
CA LYS A 28 16.90 20.10 -11.04
C LYS A 28 15.89 20.18 -9.92
N ALA A 29 14.61 20.37 -10.24
CA ALA A 29 13.55 20.15 -9.28
C ALA A 29 13.82 18.76 -8.70
N ALA A 30 14.14 18.70 -7.40
CA ALA A 30 14.37 17.42 -6.74
C ALA A 30 13.15 16.55 -7.04
N ALA A 31 13.37 15.36 -7.59
CA ALA A 31 12.29 14.42 -7.86
C ALA A 31 11.52 14.24 -6.56
N ARG A 32 10.27 14.69 -6.53
CA ARG A 32 9.43 14.51 -5.34
C ARG A 32 9.26 13.02 -5.14
N GLU A 33 9.62 12.53 -3.97
CA GLU A 33 9.38 11.14 -3.60
C GLU A 33 7.88 10.95 -3.35
N VAL A 34 7.38 9.78 -3.74
CA VAL A 34 6.03 9.34 -3.37
C VAL A 34 6.03 9.19 -1.85
N LYS A 35 5.16 9.92 -1.16
CA LYS A 35 5.05 9.82 0.29
C LYS A 35 4.44 8.47 0.62
N THR A 36 5.04 7.72 1.53
CA THR A 36 4.51 6.40 1.89
C THR A 36 3.34 6.48 2.86
N GLU A 37 3.12 7.64 3.51
CA GLU A 37 2.01 7.84 4.44
C GLU A 37 1.21 9.10 4.09
N PRO A 38 -0.13 9.08 4.26
CA PRO A 38 -0.93 10.30 4.24
C PRO A 38 -0.52 11.23 5.40
N PRO A 39 -0.94 12.51 5.40
CA PRO A 39 -0.65 13.45 6.49
C PRO A 39 -0.95 12.85 7.88
N PRO A 40 -0.17 13.20 8.92
CA PRO A 40 -0.35 12.61 10.24
C PRO A 40 -1.75 12.89 10.77
N ALA A 41 -2.43 11.84 11.22
CA ALA A 41 -3.64 11.96 12.02
C ALA A 41 -3.24 12.14 13.50
N GLY A 42 -4.12 12.67 14.34
CA GLY A 42 -3.89 12.68 15.79
C GLY A 42 -3.72 11.25 16.32
N LYS A 43 -3.12 11.10 17.51
CA LYS A 43 -2.89 9.79 18.14
C LYS A 43 -3.73 9.66 19.39
N ILE A 44 -4.39 8.51 19.53
CA ILE A 44 -5.11 8.11 20.73
C ILE A 44 -4.25 7.06 21.45
N ASP A 45 -3.75 7.42 22.63
CA ASP A 45 -2.96 6.51 23.45
C ASP A 45 -3.85 5.46 24.13
N GLY A 46 -3.37 4.21 24.15
CA GLY A 46 -4.15 3.06 24.58
C GLY A 46 -5.12 2.58 23.50
N PRO A 47 -6.00 1.61 23.82
CA PRO A 47 -6.74 0.91 22.80
C PRO A 47 -7.98 1.68 22.29
N GLY A 48 -8.22 2.91 22.78
CA GLY A 48 -9.38 3.74 22.43
C GLY A 48 -10.73 3.13 22.84
N PRO A 49 -11.87 3.76 22.49
CA PRO A 49 -13.19 3.16 22.70
C PRO A 49 -13.38 1.89 21.85
N LEU A 50 -14.13 0.91 22.36
CA LEU A 50 -14.50 -0.29 21.61
C LEU A 50 -15.56 0.06 20.57
N ASP A 51 -15.15 0.19 19.31
CA ASP A 51 -16.00 0.48 18.17
C ASP A 51 -15.88 -0.61 17.08
N GLU A 52 -16.68 -0.51 16.02
CA GLU A 52 -16.70 -1.49 14.93
C GLU A 52 -15.32 -1.74 14.29
N PRO A 53 -14.51 -0.71 13.95
CA PRO A 53 -13.14 -0.91 13.47
C PRO A 53 -12.26 -1.71 14.43
N ARG A 54 -12.36 -1.43 15.73
CA ARG A 54 -11.58 -2.15 16.75
C ARG A 54 -12.05 -3.59 16.89
N LYS A 55 -13.36 -3.86 16.88
CA LYS A 55 -13.89 -5.23 16.88
C LYS A 55 -13.37 -6.06 15.70
N VAL A 56 -13.31 -5.45 14.51
CA VAL A 56 -12.76 -6.08 13.30
C VAL A 56 -11.27 -6.35 13.44
N ALA A 57 -10.50 -5.40 13.99
CA ALA A 57 -9.08 -5.59 14.28
C ALA A 57 -8.86 -6.74 15.28
N GLU A 58 -9.59 -6.74 16.40
CA GLU A 58 -9.46 -7.77 17.44
C GLU A 58 -9.91 -9.15 16.94
N ALA A 59 -11.00 -9.24 16.17
CA ALA A 59 -11.46 -10.49 15.56
C ALA A 59 -10.39 -11.09 14.64
N TYR A 60 -9.80 -10.27 13.77
CA TYR A 60 -8.73 -10.68 12.89
C TYR A 60 -7.47 -11.12 13.66
N LEU A 61 -7.01 -10.32 14.62
CA LEU A 61 -5.83 -10.66 15.44
C LEU A 61 -6.06 -11.91 16.31
N ASN A 62 -7.27 -12.12 16.82
CA ASN A 62 -7.63 -13.35 17.53
C ASN A 62 -7.54 -14.58 16.63
N ALA A 63 -7.97 -14.47 15.36
CA ALA A 63 -7.80 -15.55 14.39
C ALA A 63 -6.34 -15.81 14.03
N LEU A 64 -5.49 -14.78 13.98
CA LEU A 64 -4.03 -14.98 13.84
C LEU A 64 -3.40 -15.65 15.08
N ALA A 65 -3.99 -15.47 16.26
CA ALA A 65 -3.50 -16.08 17.49
C ALA A 65 -4.07 -17.49 17.77
N GLY A 66 -4.90 -18.04 16.87
CA GLY A 66 -5.59 -19.30 17.09
C GLY A 66 -6.63 -19.26 18.21
N LYS A 67 -7.07 -18.06 18.63
CA LYS A 67 -8.04 -17.83 19.72
C LYS A 67 -9.43 -17.42 19.22
N GLY A 68 -9.60 -17.23 17.91
CA GLY A 68 -10.85 -16.86 17.26
C GLY A 68 -11.16 -17.78 16.09
N GLY A 69 -12.32 -17.58 15.46
CA GLY A 69 -12.71 -18.35 14.28
C GLY A 69 -11.90 -17.96 13.05
N ASP A 70 -11.46 -18.97 12.28
CA ASP A 70 -10.65 -18.80 11.08
C ASP A 70 -11.32 -17.94 10.00
N GLU A 71 -12.66 -17.84 10.01
CA GLU A 71 -13.43 -16.96 9.13
C GLU A 71 -13.07 -15.49 9.29
N SER A 72 -12.54 -15.07 10.45
CA SER A 72 -12.10 -13.68 10.65
C SER A 72 -10.85 -13.35 9.83
N ARG A 73 -10.13 -14.34 9.29
CA ARG A 73 -9.03 -14.11 8.35
C ARG A 73 -9.55 -13.61 6.99
N ASP A 74 -10.81 -13.90 6.63
CA ASP A 74 -11.45 -13.40 5.41
C ASP A 74 -11.87 -11.92 5.51
N LEU A 75 -11.64 -11.28 6.67
CA LEU A 75 -11.69 -9.82 6.81
C LEU A 75 -10.59 -9.12 6.04
N LEU A 76 -9.53 -9.84 5.62
CA LEU A 76 -8.51 -9.32 4.72
C LEU A 76 -9.11 -8.76 3.44
N LEU A 77 -8.63 -7.57 3.04
CA LEU A 77 -8.91 -7.01 1.74
C LEU A 77 -8.34 -7.95 0.67
N GLY A 78 -9.23 -8.60 -0.09
CA GLY A 78 -8.86 -9.63 -1.06
C GLY A 78 -9.11 -11.07 -0.63
N GLY A 79 -9.50 -11.29 0.63
CA GLY A 79 -9.67 -12.61 1.23
C GLY A 79 -8.37 -13.18 1.79
N ALA A 80 -8.47 -14.27 2.56
CA ALA A 80 -7.30 -14.93 3.11
C ALA A 80 -6.56 -15.75 2.04
N THR A 81 -5.33 -15.35 1.71
CA THR A 81 -4.41 -16.16 0.91
C THR A 81 -3.99 -17.41 1.69
N LEU A 82 -3.48 -18.45 1.00
CA LEU A 82 -2.94 -19.65 1.68
C LEU A 82 -1.88 -19.27 2.72
N THR A 83 -0.99 -18.35 2.35
CA THR A 83 0.08 -17.88 3.23
C THR A 83 -0.43 -17.07 4.42
N ALA A 84 -1.50 -16.28 4.23
CA ALA A 84 -2.20 -15.62 5.33
C ALA A 84 -2.86 -16.61 6.29
N ARG A 85 -3.20 -17.82 5.83
CA ARG A 85 -3.75 -18.90 6.67
C ARG A 85 -2.67 -19.67 7.44
N ASP A 86 -1.42 -19.62 7.01
CA ASP A 86 -0.33 -20.24 7.75
C ASP A 86 0.30 -19.28 8.76
N PHE A 87 0.03 -17.98 8.63
CA PHE A 87 0.54 -16.95 9.53
C PHE A 87 -0.14 -17.01 10.91
N ASN A 88 0.66 -17.13 11.96
CA ASN A 88 0.20 -17.12 13.34
C ASN A 88 1.03 -16.16 14.19
N ILE A 89 0.38 -15.53 15.18
CA ILE A 89 1.04 -14.67 16.17
C ILE A 89 0.83 -15.22 17.59
N PRO A 90 1.87 -15.30 18.43
CA PRO A 90 1.77 -15.98 19.73
C PRO A 90 0.95 -15.18 20.76
N ASN A 91 1.29 -13.90 20.95
CA ASN A 91 0.56 -12.99 21.84
C ASN A 91 0.56 -11.59 21.23
N TRP A 92 -0.57 -10.89 21.34
CA TRP A 92 -0.71 -9.54 20.83
C TRP A 92 -1.50 -8.64 21.76
N ARG A 93 -1.29 -7.32 21.62
CA ARG A 93 -2.18 -6.27 22.15
C ARG A 93 -2.18 -5.07 21.21
N ILE A 94 -3.29 -4.34 21.16
CA ILE A 94 -3.34 -3.03 20.51
C ILE A 94 -2.71 -2.01 21.47
N ALA A 95 -1.57 -1.45 21.09
CA ALA A 95 -0.82 -0.48 21.89
C ALA A 95 -1.37 0.94 21.76
N SER A 96 -1.76 1.35 20.54
CA SER A 96 -2.36 2.66 20.27
C SER A 96 -3.18 2.65 18.99
N ARG A 97 -3.97 3.69 18.78
CA ARG A 97 -4.75 3.90 17.57
C ARG A 97 -4.61 5.33 17.08
N ASP A 98 -4.40 5.50 15.78
CA ASP A 98 -4.45 6.82 15.14
C ASP A 98 -5.91 7.26 14.94
N GLU A 99 -6.15 8.56 14.97
CA GLU A 99 -7.42 9.15 14.56
C GLU A 99 -7.81 8.67 13.16
N ALA A 100 -9.12 8.51 12.96
CA ALA A 100 -9.68 8.05 11.71
C ALA A 100 -9.29 9.00 10.57
N ARG A 101 -8.69 8.47 9.52
CA ARG A 101 -8.47 9.21 8.28
C ARG A 101 -9.68 9.00 7.40
N VAL A 102 -10.29 10.09 6.94
CA VAL A 102 -11.47 10.06 6.07
C VAL A 102 -11.17 10.85 4.81
N GLU A 103 -11.45 10.25 3.67
CA GLU A 103 -11.35 10.87 2.36
C GLU A 103 -12.67 10.74 1.62
N GLU A 104 -13.23 11.87 1.17
CA GLU A 104 -14.39 11.92 0.30
C GLU A 104 -14.04 12.62 -1.02
N ARG A 105 -14.17 11.88 -2.13
CA ARG A 105 -13.74 12.32 -3.46
C ARG A 105 -14.58 11.68 -4.56
N SER A 106 -14.50 12.24 -5.76
CA SER A 106 -15.17 11.72 -6.96
C SER A 106 -14.66 10.33 -7.33
N ILE A 107 -15.59 9.39 -7.55
CA ILE A 107 -15.28 8.05 -8.08
C ILE A 107 -14.68 8.16 -9.48
N PHE A 108 -15.29 8.96 -10.35
CA PHE A 108 -14.79 9.18 -11.70
C PHE A 108 -13.36 9.73 -11.69
N GLY A 109 -13.08 10.69 -10.82
CA GLY A 109 -11.75 11.27 -10.64
C GLY A 109 -10.71 10.21 -10.26
N ALA A 110 -10.98 9.41 -9.23
CA ALA A 110 -10.05 8.38 -8.75
C ALA A 110 -9.82 7.28 -9.81
N MET A 111 -10.89 6.81 -10.46
CA MET A 111 -10.78 5.78 -11.51
C MET A 111 -10.03 6.29 -12.74
N LYS A 112 -10.26 7.55 -13.15
CA LYS A 112 -9.52 8.18 -14.23
C LYS A 112 -8.04 8.34 -13.88
N ALA A 113 -7.74 8.79 -12.67
CA ALA A 113 -6.36 8.93 -12.20
C ALA A 113 -5.63 7.56 -12.17
N MET A 114 -6.32 6.51 -11.73
CA MET A 114 -5.77 5.16 -11.69
C MET A 114 -5.50 4.63 -13.10
N TRP A 115 -6.43 4.85 -14.04
CA TRP A 115 -6.24 4.50 -15.44
C TRP A 115 -5.08 5.27 -16.10
N MET A 116 -4.94 6.57 -15.81
CA MET A 116 -3.81 7.36 -16.32
C MET A 116 -2.47 6.83 -15.80
N LEU A 117 -2.42 6.49 -14.51
CA LEU A 117 -1.23 5.90 -13.90
C LEU A 117 -0.91 4.53 -14.51
N ASP A 118 -1.91 3.68 -14.70
CA ASP A 118 -1.79 2.38 -15.39
C ASP A 118 -1.22 2.53 -16.80
N LYS A 119 -1.71 3.51 -17.56
CA LYS A 119 -1.24 3.80 -18.91
C LYS A 119 0.24 4.18 -18.93
N VAL A 120 0.65 5.11 -18.05
CA VAL A 120 2.06 5.55 -17.96
C VAL A 120 2.97 4.40 -17.50
N GLY A 121 2.52 3.58 -16.55
CA GLY A 121 3.26 2.39 -16.11
C GLY A 121 3.46 1.35 -17.22
N ALA A 122 2.41 1.10 -18.02
CA ALA A 122 2.51 0.18 -19.16
C ALA A 122 3.46 0.69 -20.26
N GLU A 123 3.45 2.00 -20.53
CA GLU A 123 4.40 2.63 -21.46
C GLU A 123 5.85 2.50 -20.96
N ALA A 124 6.09 2.73 -19.67
CA ALA A 124 7.42 2.56 -19.07
C ALA A 124 7.91 1.11 -19.11
N LEU A 125 7.04 0.13 -18.82
CA LEU A 125 7.38 -1.30 -18.91
C LEU A 125 7.72 -1.71 -20.35
N ASN A 126 6.93 -1.27 -21.34
CA ASN A 126 7.21 -1.56 -22.74
C ASN A 126 8.58 -0.99 -23.19
N MET A 127 8.97 0.19 -22.70
CA MET A 127 10.28 0.76 -22.99
C MET A 127 11.44 -0.07 -22.41
N VAL A 128 11.25 -0.67 -21.23
CA VAL A 128 12.24 -1.55 -20.59
C VAL A 128 12.37 -2.86 -21.38
N VAL A 129 11.24 -3.51 -21.69
CA VAL A 129 11.22 -4.82 -22.38
C VAL A 129 11.82 -4.72 -23.79
N VAL A 130 11.50 -3.67 -24.55
CA VAL A 130 12.07 -3.47 -25.90
C VAL A 130 13.59 -3.25 -25.87
N GLN A 131 14.16 -2.77 -24.75
CA GLN A 131 15.62 -2.60 -24.63
C GLN A 131 16.36 -3.85 -24.13
N GLU A 132 15.67 -4.78 -23.45
CA GLU A 132 16.28 -6.04 -23.00
C GLU A 132 16.56 -7.03 -24.15
N ASP A 133 15.76 -7.01 -25.22
CA ASP A 133 16.02 -7.81 -26.43
C ASP A 133 17.38 -7.46 -27.09
N ASP A 134 17.94 -6.29 -26.77
CA ASP A 134 19.24 -5.79 -27.22
C ASP A 134 20.39 -6.08 -26.23
N SER A 135 20.35 -7.14 -25.40
CA SER A 135 21.51 -7.61 -24.58
C SER A 135 22.20 -6.58 -23.66
N LEU A 136 21.58 -5.42 -23.44
CA LEU A 136 22.13 -4.32 -22.66
C LEU A 136 21.58 -4.41 -21.25
N THR A 137 22.45 -4.70 -20.30
CA THR A 137 22.15 -4.54 -18.87
C THR A 137 21.79 -3.09 -18.60
N LEU A 138 20.50 -2.84 -18.32
CA LEU A 138 19.99 -1.52 -17.94
C LEU A 138 20.72 -1.04 -16.68
N THR A 139 21.39 0.10 -16.79
CA THR A 139 21.97 0.75 -15.62
C THR A 139 20.87 1.32 -14.73
N GLN A 140 21.15 1.44 -13.43
CA GLN A 140 20.22 2.02 -12.46
C GLN A 140 19.74 3.43 -12.87
N GLU A 141 20.62 4.22 -13.50
CA GLU A 141 20.29 5.57 -13.98
C GLU A 141 19.31 5.54 -15.16
N GLN A 142 19.47 4.60 -16.09
CA GLN A 142 18.57 4.42 -17.22
C GLN A 142 17.19 3.94 -16.76
N ALA A 143 17.14 2.95 -15.87
CA ALA A 143 15.90 2.49 -15.26
C ALA A 143 15.18 3.61 -14.49
N ALA A 144 15.92 4.41 -13.71
CA ALA A 144 15.36 5.56 -13.01
C ALA A 144 14.79 6.62 -13.96
N LYS A 145 15.46 6.88 -15.09
CA LYS A 145 14.99 7.81 -16.11
C LYS A 145 13.72 7.31 -16.82
N MET A 146 13.64 6.01 -17.09
CA MET A 146 12.46 5.38 -17.69
C MET A 146 11.25 5.37 -16.76
N LEU A 147 11.47 5.18 -15.47
CA LEU A 147 10.41 5.16 -14.46
C LEU A 147 10.02 6.55 -13.94
N ALA A 148 10.76 7.60 -14.32
CA ALA A 148 10.49 8.97 -13.86
C ALA A 148 9.04 9.44 -14.17
N PRO A 149 8.49 9.24 -15.39
CA PRO A 149 7.11 9.63 -15.68
C PRO A 149 6.09 8.90 -14.80
N THR A 150 6.32 7.61 -14.53
CA THR A 150 5.48 6.80 -13.64
C THR A 150 5.52 7.32 -12.21
N ARG A 151 6.70 7.70 -11.71
CA ARG A 151 6.86 8.31 -10.39
C ARG A 151 6.14 9.64 -10.30
N GLU A 152 6.27 10.50 -11.30
CA GLU A 152 5.56 11.80 -11.34
C GLU A 152 4.04 11.62 -11.35
N ALA A 153 3.53 10.67 -12.15
CA ALA A 153 2.11 10.35 -12.18
C ALA A 153 1.62 9.78 -10.83
N ALA A 154 2.43 8.96 -10.15
CA ALA A 154 2.14 8.43 -8.83
C ALA A 154 2.09 9.52 -7.76
N VAL A 155 3.04 10.46 -7.78
CA VAL A 155 3.03 11.64 -6.89
C VAL A 155 1.77 12.47 -7.11
N LYS A 156 1.41 12.74 -8.37
CA LYS A 156 0.19 13.48 -8.68
C LYS A 156 -1.07 12.76 -8.20
N PHE A 157 -1.14 11.45 -8.43
CA PHE A 157 -2.24 10.63 -7.94
C PHE A 157 -2.37 10.75 -6.42
N GLN A 158 -1.25 10.69 -5.70
CA GLN A 158 -1.22 10.82 -4.26
C GLN A 158 -1.62 12.21 -3.76
N ASP A 159 -1.19 13.28 -4.44
CA ASP A 159 -1.59 14.63 -4.07
C ASP A 159 -3.12 14.83 -4.21
N ASP A 160 -3.72 14.24 -5.25
CA ASP A 160 -5.16 14.33 -5.52
C ASP A 160 -6.01 13.39 -4.62
N PHE A 161 -5.50 12.19 -4.30
CA PHE A 161 -6.19 11.11 -3.58
C PHE A 161 -5.29 10.43 -2.53
N PRO A 162 -4.85 11.13 -1.48
CA PRO A 162 -3.82 10.66 -0.55
C PRO A 162 -4.17 9.39 0.24
N LEU A 163 -5.43 9.21 0.65
CA LEU A 163 -5.83 8.01 1.38
C LEU A 163 -6.09 6.85 0.43
N PHE A 164 -6.74 7.09 -0.71
CA PHE A 164 -6.93 6.09 -1.75
C PHE A 164 -5.59 5.58 -2.27
N SER A 165 -4.61 6.46 -2.52
CA SER A 165 -3.28 6.08 -3.00
C SER A 165 -2.55 5.20 -2.01
N TYR A 166 -2.66 5.53 -0.72
CA TYR A 166 -2.07 4.77 0.38
C TYR A 166 -2.67 3.36 0.49
N VAL A 167 -4.00 3.25 0.40
CA VAL A 167 -4.69 1.96 0.47
C VAL A 167 -4.44 1.12 -0.78
N ALA A 168 -4.43 1.75 -1.95
CA ALA A 168 -4.06 1.11 -3.22
C ALA A 168 -2.59 0.68 -3.27
N ARG A 169 -1.75 1.27 -2.39
CA ARG A 169 -0.29 1.09 -2.32
C ARG A 169 0.42 1.53 -3.60
N VAL A 170 0.01 2.67 -4.17
CA VAL A 170 0.51 3.24 -5.44
C VAL A 170 2.05 3.32 -5.51
N ASP A 171 2.72 3.45 -4.37
CA ASP A 171 4.18 3.49 -4.22
C ASP A 171 4.86 2.11 -4.23
N ARG A 172 4.10 1.01 -4.34
CA ARG A 172 4.58 -0.37 -4.19
C ARG A 172 4.27 -1.22 -5.42
N ASP A 173 5.08 -2.25 -5.63
CA ASP A 173 4.93 -3.17 -6.77
C ASP A 173 3.56 -3.87 -6.78
N VAL A 174 3.00 -4.13 -5.60
CA VAL A 174 1.65 -4.71 -5.45
C VAL A 174 0.55 -3.85 -6.08
N PHE A 175 0.75 -2.53 -6.25
CA PHE A 175 -0.22 -1.70 -6.99
C PHE A 175 -0.40 -2.15 -8.43
N TRP A 176 0.69 -2.53 -9.09
CA TRP A 176 0.73 -2.91 -10.49
C TRP A 176 0.26 -4.35 -10.72
N HIS A 177 0.11 -5.14 -9.66
CA HIS A 177 -0.36 -6.51 -9.77
C HIS A 177 -1.85 -6.55 -10.21
N PRO A 178 -2.22 -7.34 -11.24
CA PRO A 178 -3.60 -7.41 -11.73
C PRO A 178 -4.58 -7.93 -10.68
N GLU A 179 -4.11 -8.82 -9.80
CA GLU A 179 -4.88 -9.35 -8.67
C GLU A 179 -4.85 -8.45 -7.43
N ASN A 180 -4.36 -7.20 -7.52
CA ASN A 180 -4.46 -6.28 -6.39
C ASN A 180 -5.93 -6.16 -5.93
N PRO A 181 -6.23 -6.54 -4.68
CA PRO A 181 -7.61 -6.64 -4.23
C PRO A 181 -8.32 -5.29 -4.17
N TRP A 182 -7.57 -4.20 -4.01
CA TRP A 182 -8.10 -2.85 -4.08
C TRP A 182 -8.69 -2.53 -5.44
N ARG A 183 -8.09 -3.02 -6.54
CA ARG A 183 -8.62 -2.81 -7.89
C ARG A 183 -10.00 -3.45 -8.06
N LYS A 184 -10.22 -4.62 -7.43
CA LYS A 184 -11.53 -5.30 -7.44
C LYS A 184 -12.55 -4.51 -6.62
N GLU A 185 -12.18 -3.98 -5.46
CA GLU A 185 -13.06 -3.14 -4.65
C GLU A 185 -13.39 -1.80 -5.31
N ALA A 186 -12.40 -1.12 -5.91
CA ALA A 186 -12.59 0.15 -6.59
C ALA A 186 -13.59 0.04 -7.76
N LYS A 187 -13.57 -1.07 -8.49
CA LYS A 187 -14.55 -1.33 -9.58
C LYS A 187 -15.99 -1.45 -9.07
N LYS A 188 -16.21 -1.90 -7.84
CA LYS A 188 -17.56 -2.05 -7.25
C LYS A 188 -18.18 -0.72 -6.86
N LEU A 189 -17.39 0.35 -6.71
CA LEU A 189 -17.88 1.68 -6.35
C LEU A 189 -18.85 2.28 -7.38
N GLY A 190 -18.75 1.84 -8.63
CA GLY A 190 -19.52 2.36 -9.76
C GLY A 190 -18.72 3.35 -10.61
N LYS A 191 -19.42 4.18 -11.39
CA LYS A 191 -18.82 5.16 -12.31
C LYS A 191 -19.04 6.62 -11.92
N GLU A 192 -20.00 6.88 -11.04
CA GLU A 192 -20.52 8.22 -10.75
C GLU A 192 -20.67 8.43 -9.24
N GLY A 193 -20.70 9.71 -8.84
CA GLY A 193 -20.81 10.12 -7.44
C GLY A 193 -19.46 10.16 -6.72
N ASN A 194 -19.55 10.23 -5.40
CA ASN A 194 -18.39 10.24 -4.51
C ASN A 194 -18.25 8.89 -3.80
N TYR A 195 -17.01 8.55 -3.47
CA TYR A 195 -16.72 7.54 -2.47
C TYR A 195 -16.38 8.22 -1.15
N ARG A 196 -16.64 7.53 -0.03
CA ARG A 196 -16.08 7.82 1.28
C ARG A 196 -15.20 6.67 1.70
N LEU A 197 -13.90 6.93 1.85
CA LEU A 197 -12.91 5.99 2.36
C LEU A 197 -12.55 6.39 3.78
N GLU A 198 -12.75 5.48 4.72
CA GLU A 198 -12.41 5.65 6.12
C GLU A 198 -11.37 4.60 6.51
N MET A 199 -10.31 5.01 7.19
CA MET A 199 -9.22 4.14 7.62
C MET A 199 -8.80 4.44 9.05
N HIS A 200 -8.65 3.40 9.83
CA HIS A 200 -8.04 3.40 11.15
C HIS A 200 -6.74 2.62 11.12
N ARG A 201 -5.71 3.17 11.78
CA ARG A 201 -4.44 2.51 11.98
C ARG A 201 -4.29 2.16 13.46
N PHE A 202 -4.07 0.89 13.74
CA PHE A 202 -3.80 0.35 15.05
C PHE A 202 -2.35 -0.07 15.12
N MET A 203 -1.62 0.37 16.15
CA MET A 203 -0.28 -0.14 16.41
C MET A 203 -0.42 -1.40 17.26
N VAL A 204 -0.03 -2.54 16.69
CA VAL A 204 -0.08 -3.84 17.33
C VAL A 204 1.28 -4.16 17.91
N GLU A 205 1.27 -4.59 19.17
CA GLU A 205 2.43 -5.11 19.86
C GLU A 205 2.34 -6.63 19.92
N GLU A 206 3.31 -7.29 19.30
CA GLU A 206 3.46 -8.74 19.27
C GLU A 206 4.60 -9.16 20.19
N ARG A 207 4.34 -10.16 21.04
CA ARG A 207 5.31 -10.69 22.00
C ARG A 207 5.50 -12.18 21.83
N GLU A 208 6.72 -12.57 21.49
CA GLU A 208 7.18 -13.95 21.47
C GLU A 208 8.22 -14.16 22.58
N GLN A 209 8.13 -15.27 23.32
CA GLN A 209 9.06 -15.55 24.41
C GLN A 209 10.50 -15.65 23.87
N GLY A 210 11.43 -14.95 24.52
CA GLY A 210 12.84 -14.95 24.12
C GLY A 210 13.16 -14.08 22.91
N LYS A 211 12.20 -13.36 22.32
CA LYS A 211 12.42 -12.40 21.23
C LYS A 211 12.05 -10.98 21.64
N GLN A 212 12.60 -10.02 20.89
CA GLN A 212 12.21 -8.62 21.05
C GLN A 212 10.74 -8.42 20.67
N THR A 213 10.09 -7.51 21.40
CA THR A 213 8.71 -7.12 21.11
C THR A 213 8.64 -6.42 19.77
N ARG A 214 7.79 -6.92 18.86
CA ARG A 214 7.58 -6.33 17.54
C ARG A 214 6.40 -5.37 17.59
N LEU A 215 6.59 -4.15 17.11
CA LEU A 215 5.52 -3.19 16.89
C LEU A 215 5.26 -3.08 15.39
N TRP A 216 4.01 -3.23 14.97
CA TRP A 216 3.65 -3.13 13.57
C TRP A 216 2.24 -2.54 13.36
N PRO A 217 1.99 -1.85 12.24
CA PRO A 217 0.70 -1.22 11.98
C PRO A 217 -0.30 -2.20 11.36
N LEU A 218 -1.47 -2.32 11.98
CA LEU A 218 -2.66 -2.95 11.40
C LEU A 218 -3.62 -1.87 10.91
N ARG A 219 -4.13 -2.03 9.69
CA ARG A 219 -5.03 -1.05 9.08
C ARG A 219 -6.40 -1.66 8.88
N VAL A 220 -7.42 -0.97 9.37
CA VAL A 220 -8.83 -1.34 9.16
C VAL A 220 -9.49 -0.22 8.38
N LEU A 221 -10.14 -0.56 7.28
CA LEU A 221 -10.73 0.42 6.38
C LEU A 221 -12.12 0.01 5.91
N ARG A 222 -12.87 0.99 5.44
CA ARG A 222 -14.16 0.81 4.79
C ARG A 222 -14.29 1.83 3.68
N ILE A 223 -14.65 1.36 2.49
CA ILE A 223 -14.99 2.22 1.37
C ILE A 223 -16.47 2.09 1.05
N LYS A 224 -17.13 3.25 0.87
CA LYS A 224 -18.55 3.35 0.57
C LYS A 224 -18.78 4.23 -0.65
N SER A 225 -19.81 3.90 -1.39
CA SER A 225 -20.49 4.78 -2.35
C SER A 225 -22.00 4.64 -2.17
N ALA A 226 -22.79 5.34 -2.99
CA ALA A 226 -24.24 5.18 -3.00
C ALA A 226 -24.69 3.75 -3.37
N LYS A 227 -23.85 2.97 -4.05
CA LYS A 227 -24.20 1.65 -4.60
C LYS A 227 -23.41 0.49 -3.97
N HIS A 228 -22.37 0.79 -3.19
CA HIS A 228 -21.46 -0.22 -2.64
C HIS A 228 -21.00 0.14 -1.24
N ASP A 229 -20.85 -0.89 -0.41
CA ASP A 229 -20.23 -0.79 0.90
C ASP A 229 -19.34 -2.03 1.06
N SER A 230 -18.03 -1.82 1.21
CA SER A 230 -17.10 -2.94 1.37
C SER A 230 -17.28 -3.69 2.68
N GLY A 231 -18.02 -3.11 3.64
CA GLY A 231 -17.86 -3.45 5.05
C GLY A 231 -16.48 -3.05 5.57
N TRP A 232 -16.21 -3.35 6.83
CA TRP A 232 -14.88 -3.17 7.39
C TRP A 232 -13.95 -4.28 6.93
N LYS A 233 -12.79 -3.91 6.43
CA LYS A 233 -11.76 -4.80 5.91
C LYS A 233 -10.41 -4.47 6.52
N VAL A 234 -9.60 -5.51 6.68
CA VAL A 234 -8.22 -5.39 7.12
C VAL A 234 -7.33 -5.23 5.88
N LEU A 235 -6.60 -4.12 5.80
CA LEU A 235 -5.50 -4.00 4.85
C LEU A 235 -4.26 -4.57 5.52
N PRO A 236 -3.70 -5.70 5.03
CA PRO A 236 -2.56 -6.33 5.68
C PRO A 236 -1.38 -5.36 5.73
N ALA A 237 -0.40 -5.60 6.61
CA ALA A 237 0.89 -4.91 6.53
C ALA A 237 1.51 -5.13 5.14
N SER A 238 2.34 -4.20 4.66
CA SER A 238 3.17 -4.44 3.46
C SER A 238 4.00 -5.72 3.59
N ASP A 239 4.28 -6.09 4.83
CA ASP A 239 5.21 -7.12 5.27
C ASP A 239 4.55 -8.53 5.32
N TRP A 240 3.38 -8.67 4.72
CA TRP A 240 2.75 -9.97 4.46
C TRP A 240 3.09 -10.46 3.06
N ASP A 241 4.35 -10.27 2.69
CA ASP A 241 4.97 -11.05 1.64
C ASP A 241 5.72 -12.23 2.28
N PRO A 242 5.26 -13.46 2.11
CA PRO A 242 6.03 -14.64 2.46
C PRO A 242 7.11 -14.96 1.41
N ASN A 243 7.13 -14.24 0.27
CA ASN A 243 8.07 -14.43 -0.84
C ASN A 243 8.54 -13.07 -1.43
N TYR A 244 8.98 -12.16 -0.58
CA TYR A 244 10.05 -11.20 -0.92
C TYR A 244 11.26 -11.49 -0.03
#